data_AF-A0ABD3A9I0-F1
#
_entry.id   AF-A0ABD3A9I0-F1
#
_cell.length_a   1.000
_cell.length_b   1.000
_cell.length_c   1.000
_cell.angle_alpha   90.00
_cell.angle_beta   90.00
_cell.angle_gamma   90.00
#
_symmetry.space_group_name_H-M   'P 1'
#
loop_
_entity.id
_entity.type
_entity.pdbx_description
1 polymer ?
#
loop_
_entity_poly.entity_id
_entity_poly.type
_entity_poly.pdbx_seq_one_letter_code
_entity_poly.pdbx_strand_id
1 'polypeptide(L)'
;MLPHYCTAGRDIWRAVTYLICWEIMECYLPHRVMRQFMLHKPIPDQRLIGNQGAIHLIDHRSLANNDWELTHRAYIDIWRARRDTVEVGLPCVDTTHASGDYMQWYRPRIVVYISNPCRLSNGFHG
;
A
#
# COMPACT_ATOMS: atom_id res chain seq x y z
N MET A 1 3.39 7.15 -27.01
CA MET A 1 2.16 7.37 -26.19
C MET A 1 1.68 6.00 -25.72
N LEU A 2 1.31 5.85 -24.44
CA LEU A 2 0.82 4.57 -23.90
C LEU A 2 -0.63 4.29 -24.38
N PRO A 3 -1.02 3.03 -24.60
CA PRO A 3 -2.41 2.66 -24.89
C PRO A 3 -3.40 3.14 -23.81
N HIS A 4 -4.67 3.36 -24.18
CA HIS A 4 -5.71 3.83 -23.26
C HIS A 4 -5.88 2.93 -22.03
N TYR A 5 -5.80 1.60 -22.19
CA TYR A 5 -5.93 0.66 -21.08
C TYR A 5 -4.81 0.82 -20.04
N CYS A 6 -3.62 1.29 -20.42
CA CYS A 6 -2.51 1.55 -19.49
C CYS A 6 -2.75 2.73 -18.56
N THR A 7 -3.74 3.59 -18.89
CA THR A 7 -4.08 4.77 -18.11
C THR A 7 -5.53 4.75 -17.59
N ALA A 8 -6.26 3.66 -17.88
CA ALA A 8 -7.61 3.47 -17.40
C ALA A 8 -7.64 3.41 -15.86
N GLY A 9 -8.60 4.10 -15.25
CA GLY A 9 -8.71 4.18 -13.79
C GLY A 9 -7.56 4.90 -13.11
N ARG A 10 -6.87 5.81 -13.81
CA ARG A 10 -5.74 6.60 -13.25
C ARG A 10 -6.08 7.31 -11.93
N ASP A 11 -7.33 7.73 -11.73
CA ASP A 11 -7.83 8.23 -10.44
C ASP A 11 -7.80 7.14 -9.36
N ILE A 12 -8.36 5.97 -9.64
CA ILE A 12 -8.43 4.82 -8.72
C ILE A 12 -7.02 4.35 -8.32
N TRP A 13 -6.11 4.17 -9.28
CA TRP A 13 -4.73 3.76 -9.01
C TRP A 13 -3.93 4.78 -8.20
N ARG A 14 -4.39 6.03 -8.12
CA ARG A 14 -3.74 7.10 -7.35
C ARG A 14 -4.47 7.42 -6.05
N ALA A 15 -5.52 6.69 -5.69
CA ALA A 15 -6.24 6.88 -4.45
C ALA A 15 -5.51 6.24 -3.26
N VAL A 16 -5.56 6.89 -2.10
CA VAL A 16 -5.26 6.26 -0.80
C VAL A 16 -6.55 5.61 -0.29
N THR A 17 -6.62 4.28 -0.31
CA THR A 17 -7.87 3.55 -0.02
C THR A 17 -7.60 2.12 0.47
N TYR A 18 -8.64 1.28 0.58
CA TYR A 18 -8.53 -0.15 0.88
C TYR A 18 -8.86 -0.98 -0.36
N LEU A 19 -8.07 -2.02 -0.64
CA LEU A 19 -8.49 -3.11 -1.51
C LEU A 19 -9.34 -4.08 -0.69
N ILE A 20 -10.53 -4.37 -1.20
CA ILE A 20 -11.56 -5.13 -0.51
C ILE A 20 -11.83 -6.39 -1.34
N CYS A 21 -11.51 -7.55 -0.81
CA CYS A 21 -11.76 -8.85 -1.44
C CYS A 21 -12.35 -9.82 -0.43
N TRP A 22 -13.68 -9.78 -0.27
CA TRP A 22 -14.43 -10.61 0.68
C TRP A 22 -13.73 -10.71 2.05
N GLU A 23 -12.98 -11.77 2.33
CA GLU A 23 -12.26 -11.97 3.60
C GLU A 23 -10.97 -11.16 3.77
N ILE A 24 -10.43 -10.59 2.70
CA ILE A 24 -9.12 -9.93 2.69
C ILE A 24 -9.32 -8.42 2.48
N MET A 25 -8.79 -7.65 3.43
CA MET A 25 -8.65 -6.21 3.32
C MET A 25 -7.16 -5.86 3.28
N GLU A 26 -6.77 -4.95 2.39
CA GLU A 26 -5.40 -4.44 2.35
C GLU A 26 -5.38 -2.92 2.19
N CYS A 27 -4.53 -2.24 2.96
CA CYS A 27 -4.24 -0.82 2.75
C CYS A 27 -3.60 -0.63 1.37
N TYR A 28 -4.23 0.18 0.51
CA TYR A 28 -3.69 0.58 -0.78
C TYR A 28 -3.08 1.97 -0.72
N LEU A 29 -1.77 2.04 -0.96
CA LEU A 29 -1.02 3.30 -1.00
C LEU A 29 -0.45 3.53 -2.41
N PRO A 30 -0.83 4.62 -3.09
CA PRO A 30 -0.53 4.83 -4.50
C PRO A 30 0.94 5.17 -4.77
N HIS A 31 1.73 5.48 -3.74
CA HIS A 31 3.14 5.86 -3.87
C HIS A 31 3.97 4.86 -4.72
N ARG A 32 3.62 3.57 -4.71
CA ARG A 32 4.35 2.55 -5.49
C ARG A 32 4.09 2.65 -6.99
N VAL A 33 2.94 3.15 -7.40
CA VAL A 33 2.50 3.19 -8.81
C VAL A 33 2.60 4.58 -9.44
N MET A 34 2.89 5.64 -8.67
CA MET A 34 2.99 7.01 -9.17
C MET A 34 3.86 7.18 -10.41
N ARG A 35 4.98 6.46 -10.48
CA ARG A 35 5.91 6.52 -11.63
C ARG A 35 5.30 6.01 -12.94
N GLN A 36 4.34 5.08 -12.90
CA GLN A 36 3.62 4.62 -14.09
C GLN A 36 2.81 5.74 -14.75
N PHE A 37 2.46 6.77 -13.97
CA PHE A 37 1.70 7.94 -14.42
C PHE A 37 2.56 9.18 -14.63
N MET A 38 3.89 9.01 -14.78
CA MET A 38 4.88 10.09 -14.91
C MET A 38 4.89 11.06 -13.72
N LEU A 39 4.64 10.54 -12.51
CA LEU A 39 4.67 11.30 -11.27
C LEU A 39 5.83 10.86 -10.37
N HIS A 40 6.35 11.79 -9.57
CA HIS A 40 7.33 11.48 -8.54
C HIS A 40 6.76 10.47 -7.55
N LYS A 41 7.64 9.64 -6.97
CA LYS A 41 7.28 8.71 -5.90
C LYS A 41 7.29 9.45 -4.56
N PRO A 42 6.14 9.82 -3.97
CA PRO A 42 6.10 10.50 -2.69
C PRO A 42 6.43 9.52 -1.55
N ILE A 43 6.76 10.07 -0.38
CA ILE A 43 6.67 9.33 0.86
C ILE A 43 5.21 8.89 1.03
N PRO A 44 4.92 7.63 1.42
CA PRO A 44 3.55 7.16 1.51
C PRO A 44 2.76 7.96 2.54
N ASP A 45 1.53 8.32 2.18
CA ASP A 45 0.57 8.81 3.14
C ASP A 45 0.23 7.72 4.15
N GLN A 46 0.31 8.05 5.44
CA GLN A 46 0.12 7.09 6.53
C GLN A 46 -1.29 7.04 7.11
N ARG A 47 -2.25 7.83 6.59
CA ARG A 47 -3.60 7.99 7.17
C ARG A 47 -4.39 6.69 7.33
N LEU A 48 -4.11 5.67 6.52
CA LEU A 48 -4.77 4.35 6.58
C LEU A 48 -3.96 3.24 7.26
N ILE A 49 -2.67 3.50 7.57
CA ILE A 49 -1.73 2.46 8.04
C ILE A 49 -1.97 2.11 9.51
N GLY A 50 -2.54 3.02 10.31
CA GLY A 50 -2.75 2.83 11.74
C GLY A 50 -3.61 1.60 12.09
N ASN A 51 -4.50 1.18 11.19
CA ASN A 51 -5.40 0.04 11.41
C ASN A 51 -4.92 -1.28 10.77
N GLN A 52 -3.70 -1.32 10.23
CA GLN A 52 -3.23 -2.44 9.42
C GLN A 52 -3.11 -3.75 10.20
N GLY A 53 -2.75 -3.68 11.48
CA GLY A 53 -2.72 -4.86 12.36
C GLY A 53 -4.11 -5.49 12.54
N ALA A 54 -5.14 -4.69 12.81
CA ALA A 54 -6.51 -5.18 12.99
C ALA A 54 -7.10 -5.73 11.69
N ILE A 55 -6.74 -5.13 10.55
CA ILE A 55 -7.13 -5.62 9.22
C ILE A 55 -6.60 -7.03 8.96
N HIS A 56 -5.34 -7.31 9.32
CA HIS A 56 -4.75 -8.65 9.13
C HIS A 56 -5.27 -9.70 10.14
N LEU A 57 -6.04 -9.29 11.15
CA LEU A 57 -6.72 -10.21 12.07
C LEU A 57 -8.08 -10.67 11.54
N ILE A 58 -8.59 -10.04 10.48
CA ILE A 58 -9.78 -10.50 9.75
C ILE A 58 -9.35 -11.71 8.91
N ASP A 59 -9.48 -12.92 9.47
CA ASP A 59 -9.14 -14.20 8.85
C ASP A 59 -10.40 -15.06 8.63
N HIS A 60 -10.39 -15.83 7.54
CA HIS A 60 -11.38 -16.83 7.10
C HIS A 60 -11.73 -17.86 8.19
N ARG A 61 -10.85 -18.03 9.20
CA ARG A 61 -11.06 -18.97 10.33
C ARG A 61 -12.14 -18.52 11.32
N SER A 62 -12.53 -17.25 11.29
CA SER A 62 -13.61 -16.73 12.12
C SER A 62 -14.96 -16.76 11.37
N LEU A 63 -15.68 -17.86 11.57
CA LEU A 63 -17.14 -17.98 11.52
C LEU A 63 -17.85 -18.00 10.15
N ALA A 64 -18.59 -19.09 9.95
CA ALA A 64 -19.59 -19.30 8.91
C ALA A 64 -20.85 -18.40 9.02
N ASN A 65 -20.79 -17.23 9.67
CA ASN A 65 -21.97 -16.38 9.88
C ASN A 65 -21.68 -14.87 10.08
N ASN A 66 -20.52 -14.37 9.63
CA ASN A 66 -20.26 -12.93 9.70
C ASN A 66 -21.03 -12.19 8.60
N ASP A 67 -21.76 -11.14 8.99
CA ASP A 67 -22.24 -10.11 8.07
C ASP A 67 -21.02 -9.31 7.60
N TRP A 68 -20.48 -9.72 6.44
CA TRP A 68 -19.32 -9.09 5.83
C TRP A 68 -19.61 -7.67 5.35
N GLU A 69 -20.87 -7.34 5.04
CA GLU A 69 -21.25 -5.97 4.70
C GLU A 69 -21.15 -5.07 5.94
N LEU A 70 -21.59 -5.55 7.11
CA LEU A 70 -21.41 -4.85 8.37
C LEU A 70 -19.94 -4.76 8.79
N THR A 71 -19.21 -5.88 8.70
CA THR A 71 -17.79 -5.98 9.07
C THR A 71 -16.94 -5.01 8.25
N HIS A 72 -17.21 -4.88 6.95
CA HIS A 72 -16.42 -4.04 6.05
C HIS A 72 -16.99 -2.66 5.81
N ARG A 73 -18.10 -2.28 6.45
CA ARG A 73 -18.81 -1.02 6.18
C ARG A 73 -17.88 0.19 6.17
N ALA A 74 -17.05 0.34 7.20
CA ALA A 74 -16.11 1.46 7.30
C ALA A 74 -15.10 1.49 6.13
N TYR A 75 -14.59 0.33 5.70
CA TYR A 75 -13.67 0.23 4.57
C TYR A 75 -14.37 0.47 3.23
N ILE A 76 -15.60 -0.02 3.08
CA ILE A 76 -16.46 0.21 1.92
C ILE A 76 -16.73 1.70 1.76
N ASP A 77 -16.99 2.44 2.84
CA ASP A 77 -17.22 3.88 2.79
C ASP A 77 -15.97 4.63 2.32
N ILE A 78 -14.78 4.23 2.78
CA ILE A 78 -13.50 4.77 2.30
C ILE A 78 -13.27 4.43 0.82
N TRP A 79 -13.62 3.22 0.39
CA TRP A 79 -13.54 2.84 -1.03
C TRP A 79 -14.53 3.65 -1.88
N ARG A 80 -15.75 3.89 -1.40
CA ARG A 80 -16.74 4.74 -2.10
C ARG A 80 -16.23 6.17 -2.26
N ALA A 81 -15.58 6.71 -1.23
CA ALA A 81 -14.96 8.04 -1.23
C ALA A 81 -13.56 8.11 -1.88
N ARG A 82 -13.06 7.02 -2.49
CA ARG A 82 -11.68 6.95 -3.03
C ARG A 82 -11.29 8.07 -4.00
N ARG A 83 -12.25 8.68 -4.68
CA ARG A 83 -11.97 9.80 -5.60
C ARG A 83 -11.59 11.09 -4.89
N ASP A 84 -11.94 11.21 -3.61
CA ASP A 84 -11.59 12.34 -2.76
C ASP A 84 -10.20 12.17 -2.13
N THR A 85 -9.62 10.98 -2.23
CA THR A 85 -8.30 10.62 -1.68
C THR A 85 -7.24 10.42 -2.76
N VAL A 86 -7.49 10.92 -3.97
CA VAL A 86 -6.54 10.85 -5.09
C VAL A 86 -5.36 11.76 -4.81
N GLU A 87 -4.18 11.15 -4.73
CA GLU A 87 -2.94 11.84 -4.51
C GLU A 87 -2.51 12.61 -5.77
N VAL A 88 -2.25 13.90 -5.58
CA VAL A 88 -1.72 14.79 -6.63
C VAL A 88 -0.20 14.76 -6.53
N GLY A 89 0.44 14.18 -7.54
CA GLY A 89 1.90 14.10 -7.61
C GLY A 89 2.51 15.24 -8.42
N LEU A 90 3.79 15.50 -8.18
CA LEU A 90 4.61 16.35 -9.05
C LEU A 90 4.95 15.60 -10.35
N PRO A 91 4.85 16.24 -11.54
CA PRO A 91 5.32 15.67 -12.78
C PRO A 91 6.80 15.30 -12.70
N CYS A 92 7.16 14.13 -13.21
CA CYS A 92 8.51 13.59 -13.18
C CYS A 92 9.01 13.39 -14.61
N VAL A 93 10.05 14.12 -15.00
CA VAL A 93 10.67 14.02 -16.33
C VAL A 93 11.55 12.77 -16.43
N ASP A 94 12.18 12.37 -15.33
CA ASP A 94 13.03 11.18 -15.24
C ASP A 94 12.51 10.20 -14.17
N THR A 95 11.85 9.14 -14.61
CA THR A 95 11.35 8.08 -13.73
C THR A 95 12.40 7.02 -13.37
N THR A 96 13.63 7.13 -13.91
CA THR A 96 14.71 6.14 -13.77
C THR A 96 15.15 6.00 -12.32
N HIS A 97 15.21 7.12 -11.58
CA HIS A 97 15.66 7.15 -10.20
C HIS A 97 14.56 7.62 -9.23
N ALA A 98 14.57 7.07 -8.02
CA ALA A 98 13.73 7.58 -6.93
C ALA A 98 14.33 8.87 -6.36
N SER A 99 13.50 9.74 -5.79
CA SER A 99 13.98 10.99 -5.16
C SER A 99 14.86 10.70 -3.94
N GLY A 100 15.76 11.64 -3.64
CA GLY A 100 16.62 11.58 -2.45
C GLY A 100 15.81 11.41 -1.16
N ASP A 101 14.76 12.23 -0.99
CA ASP A 101 13.88 12.20 0.19
C ASP A 101 13.17 10.86 0.36
N TYR A 102 12.66 10.29 -0.75
CA TYR A 102 12.05 8.97 -0.72
C TYR A 102 13.06 7.92 -0.28
N MET A 103 14.30 7.95 -0.81
CA MET A 103 15.34 7.00 -0.45
C MET A 103 15.80 7.16 1.00
N GLN A 104 15.85 8.39 1.52
CA GLN A 104 16.16 8.66 2.93
C GLN A 104 15.09 8.08 3.86
N TRP A 105 13.81 8.19 3.48
CA TRP A 105 12.71 7.56 4.20
C TRP A 105 12.71 6.03 4.07
N TYR A 106 12.97 5.50 2.88
CA TYR A 106 12.83 4.09 2.53
C TYR A 106 13.96 3.20 3.08
N ARG A 107 15.22 3.63 2.97
CA ARG A 107 16.40 2.85 3.39
C ARG A 107 16.34 2.30 4.82
N PRO A 108 16.00 3.08 5.86
CA PRO A 108 15.90 2.55 7.23
C PRO A 108 14.67 1.67 7.47
N ARG A 109 13.74 1.58 6.52
CA ARG A 109 12.45 0.88 6.66
C ARG A 109 12.37 -0.41 5.83
N ILE A 110 13.45 -0.78 5.16
CA ILE A 110 13.54 -2.03 4.42
C ILE A 110 14.48 -3.02 5.08
N VAL A 111 14.11 -4.29 4.97
CA VAL A 111 15.04 -5.39 5.20
C VAL A 111 15.82 -5.59 3.91
N VAL A 112 17.10 -5.20 3.92
CA VAL A 112 18.00 -5.29 2.74
C VAL A 112 18.36 -6.75 2.45
N TYR A 113 18.34 -7.62 3.47
CA TYR A 113 18.70 -9.03 3.37
C TYR A 113 17.61 -9.90 3.99
N ILE A 114 16.99 -10.76 3.20
CA ILE A 114 16.11 -11.81 3.72
C ILE A 114 17.00 -12.88 4.34
N SER A 115 17.26 -12.78 5.64
CA SER A 115 18.01 -13.79 6.39
C SER A 115 17.09 -14.85 6.97
N ASN A 116 17.55 -16.11 7.03
CA ASN A 116 16.81 -17.19 7.67
C ASN A 116 16.85 -17.02 9.21
N PRO A 117 15.71 -16.83 9.90
CA PRO A 117 15.67 -16.54 11.34
C PRO A 117 16.35 -17.61 12.23
N CYS A 118 16.50 -18.85 11.74
CA CYS A 118 17.11 -19.95 12.49
C CYS A 118 18.63 -19.83 12.72
N ARG A 119 19.33 -18.83 12.14
CA ARG A 119 20.79 -18.70 12.26
C ARG A 119 21.29 -17.72 13.33
N LEU A 120 20.39 -17.06 14.07
CA LEU A 120 20.78 -16.06 15.09
C LEU A 120 20.99 -16.65 16.49
N SER A 121 20.70 -17.94 16.74
CA SER A 121 20.86 -18.55 18.07
C SER A 121 22.21 -19.22 18.33
N ASN A 122 23.07 -19.40 17.32
CA ASN A 122 24.36 -20.07 17.50
C ASN A 122 25.51 -19.22 16.97
N GLY A 123 26.11 -18.40 17.84
CA GLY A 123 27.45 -17.90 17.60
C GLY A 123 27.78 -16.55 18.21
N PHE A 124 27.87 -16.46 19.54
CA PHE A 124 28.81 -15.56 20.21
C PHE A 124 29.30 -16.23 21.52
N HIS A 125 30.33 -17.05 21.38
CA HIS A 125 31.29 -17.31 22.46
C HIS A 125 32.64 -16.80 21.96
N GLY A 126 33.07 -15.69 22.55
CA GLY A 126 34.41 -15.13 22.51
C GLY A 126 34.73 -14.62 23.91
#